data_AF-A0A2D6QFZ6-F1
#
_entry.id   AF-A0A2D6QFZ6-F1
#
_cell.length_a   1.000
_cell.length_b   1.000
_cell.length_c   1.000
_cell.angle_alpha   90.00
_cell.angle_beta   90.00
_cell.angle_gamma   90.00
#
_symmetry.space_group_name_H-M   'P 1'
#
loop_
_entity.id
_entity.type
_entity.pdbx_description
1 polymer ?
#
loop_
_entity_poly.entity_id
_entity_poly.type
_entity_poly.pdbx_seq_one_letter_code
_entity_poly.pdbx_strand_id
1 'polypeptide(L)' 'MRKGLQLVSLLTLHGVALGAVQGDPIWSLRPVARPPIPAVDDAAWPRNDLDRFVLARLEASGLAPSPEADA' A
#
# COMPACT_ATOMS: atom_id res chain seq x y z
N MET A 1 58.91 17.25 16.86
CA MET A 1 59.36 16.59 18.10
C MET A 1 58.27 16.72 19.17
N ARG A 2 58.04 15.65 19.95
CA ARG A 2 57.19 15.52 21.17
C ARG A 2 55.67 15.37 20.89
N LYS A 3 55.18 14.13 20.71
CA LYS A 3 54.72 13.13 21.71
C LYS A 3 53.37 13.48 22.37
N GLY A 4 52.38 12.60 22.22
CA GLY A 4 51.12 12.67 22.96
C GLY A 4 50.09 11.61 22.59
N LEU A 5 50.40 10.34 22.89
CA LEU A 5 49.46 9.23 22.94
C LEU A 5 48.32 9.56 23.93
N GLN A 6 47.06 9.50 23.50
CA GLN A 6 45.89 9.34 24.38
C GLN A 6 45.06 8.19 23.79
N LEU A 7 45.22 6.98 24.31
CA LEU A 7 44.41 6.39 25.39
C LEU A 7 42.98 6.05 24.93
N VAL A 8 42.83 4.75 24.68
CA VAL A 8 41.63 3.93 24.64
C VAL A 8 40.47 4.50 25.46
N SER A 9 39.32 4.71 24.81
CA SER A 9 38.02 4.67 25.49
C SER A 9 37.13 3.69 24.74
N LEU A 10 37.18 2.43 25.21
CA LEU A 10 36.03 1.54 25.12
C LEU A 10 34.88 2.23 25.84
N LEU A 11 33.87 2.67 25.12
CA LEU A 11 32.54 2.81 25.69
C LEU A 11 31.58 1.97 24.85
N THR A 12 31.38 0.74 25.32
CA THR A 12 30.35 -0.17 24.88
C THR A 12 28.98 0.49 25.10
N LEU A 13 28.42 1.12 24.07
CA LEU A 13 27.01 1.50 24.06
C LEU A 13 26.26 0.42 23.27
N HIS A 14 25.97 -0.71 23.90
CA HIS A 14 24.93 -1.61 23.39
C HIS A 14 23.58 -0.95 23.67
N GLY A 15 23.18 -0.05 22.78
CA GLY A 15 21.80 0.38 22.71
C GLY A 15 20.96 -0.84 22.37
N VAL A 16 20.24 -1.39 23.36
CA VAL A 16 19.14 -2.30 23.08
C VAL A 16 18.04 -1.43 22.46
N ALA A 17 18.04 -1.36 21.14
CA ALA A 17 16.85 -0.97 20.42
C ALA A 17 15.79 -2.02 20.75
N LEU A 18 14.80 -1.67 21.57
CA LEU A 18 13.54 -2.40 21.60
C LEU A 18 12.99 -2.32 20.18
N GLY A 19 13.22 -3.37 19.40
CA GLY A 19 12.70 -3.48 18.05
C GLY A 19 11.18 -3.39 18.14
N ALA A 20 10.60 -2.26 17.74
CA ALA A 20 9.20 -2.24 17.44
C ALA A 20 8.97 -3.27 16.32
N VAL A 21 8.11 -4.26 16.57
CA VAL A 21 7.56 -5.06 15.48
C VAL A 21 6.80 -4.09 14.57
N GLN A 22 7.45 -3.72 13.48
CA GLN A 22 6.84 -2.96 12.40
C GLN A 22 6.09 -3.97 11.55
N GLY A 23 4.89 -4.34 12.00
CA GLY A 23 3.94 -5.08 11.17
C GLY A 23 3.27 -4.14 10.17
N ASP A 24 2.79 -4.69 9.06
CA ASP A 24 1.93 -3.91 8.16
C ASP A 24 0.73 -3.37 8.95
N PRO A 25 0.34 -2.10 8.73
CA PRO A 25 -0.84 -1.55 9.38
C PRO A 25 -2.05 -2.42 9.05
N ILE A 26 -2.86 -2.68 10.08
CA ILE A 26 -4.15 -3.36 9.95
C ILE A 26 -4.91 -2.70 8.79
N TRP A 27 -5.47 -3.51 7.88
CA TRP A 27 -6.10 -3.04 6.63
C TRP A 27 -7.03 -1.83 6.84
N SER A 28 -7.85 -1.85 7.89
CA SER A 28 -8.82 -0.81 8.21
C SER A 28 -8.22 0.49 8.77
N LEU A 29 -6.96 0.50 9.19
CA LEU A 29 -6.26 1.68 9.73
C LEU A 29 -5.38 2.36 8.69
N ARG A 30 -5.35 1.85 7.45
CA ARG A 30 -4.67 2.52 6.36
C ARG A 30 -5.43 3.79 5.93
N PRO A 31 -4.72 4.89 5.61
CA PRO A 31 -5.35 6.07 5.06
C PRO A 31 -6.15 5.77 3.80
N VAL A 32 -7.32 6.39 3.67
CA VAL A 32 -8.16 6.24 2.46
C VAL A 32 -7.58 7.11 1.35
N ALA A 33 -7.30 6.49 0.20
CA ALA A 33 -6.94 7.19 -1.02
C ALA A 33 -8.17 7.35 -1.93
N ARG A 34 -8.22 8.43 -2.72
CA ARG A 34 -9.28 8.68 -3.71
C ARG A 34 -8.70 8.60 -5.13
N PRO A 35 -8.56 7.40 -5.71
CA PRO A 35 -8.03 7.26 -7.06
C PRO A 35 -8.96 7.92 -8.10
N PRO A 36 -8.43 8.32 -9.26
CA PRO A 36 -9.25 8.80 -10.36
C PRO A 36 -10.18 7.69 -10.84
N ILE A 37 -11.40 8.07 -11.22
CA ILE A 37 -12.40 7.15 -11.76
C ILE A 37 -11.94 6.72 -13.17
N PRO A 38 -11.84 5.41 -13.45
CA PRO A 38 -11.44 4.92 -14.76
C PRO A 38 -12.47 5.28 -15.84
N ALA A 39 -11.97 5.59 -17.04
CA ALA A 39 -12.77 5.52 -18.24
C ALA A 39 -13.06 4.05 -18.58
N VAL A 40 -14.25 3.78 -19.10
CA VAL A 40 -14.71 2.46 -19.53
C VAL A 40 -15.36 2.60 -20.90
N ASP A 41 -15.36 1.54 -21.68
CA ASP A 41 -15.95 1.53 -23.02
C ASP A 41 -17.48 1.44 -22.92
N ASP A 42 -18.03 0.54 -22.09
CA ASP A 42 -19.46 0.47 -21.83
C ASP A 42 -19.87 1.37 -20.66
N ALA A 43 -20.18 2.62 -20.97
CA ALA A 43 -20.63 3.60 -19.98
C ALA A 43 -22.06 3.34 -19.44
N ALA A 44 -22.82 2.40 -20.00
CA ALA A 44 -24.21 2.12 -19.61
C ALA A 44 -24.32 1.05 -18.53
N TRP A 45 -23.35 0.13 -18.44
CA TRP A 45 -23.38 -0.96 -17.45
C TRP A 45 -23.16 -0.52 -15.99
N PRO A 46 -22.21 0.38 -15.66
CA PRO A 46 -21.97 0.82 -14.28
C PRO A 46 -23.21 1.48 -13.66
N ARG A 47 -23.62 1.05 -12.46
CA ARG A 47 -24.69 1.69 -11.68
C ARG A 47 -24.17 2.87 -10.86
N ASN A 48 -22.88 2.84 -10.50
CA ASN A 48 -22.18 3.92 -9.81
C ASN A 48 -20.68 3.94 -10.19
N ASP A 49 -19.92 4.90 -9.64
CA ASP A 49 -18.50 5.08 -9.95
C ASP A 49 -17.60 3.91 -9.51
N LEU A 50 -18.00 3.11 -8.51
CA LEU A 50 -17.25 1.94 -8.06
C LEU A 50 -17.25 0.84 -9.13
N ASP A 51 -18.38 0.64 -9.79
CA ASP A 51 -18.55 -0.39 -10.83
C ASP A 51 -17.59 -0.15 -12.00
N ARG A 52 -17.20 1.12 -12.27
CA ARG A 52 -16.22 1.46 -13.30
C ARG A 52 -14.84 0.87 -13.04
N PHE A 53 -14.44 0.70 -11.78
CA PHE A 53 -13.16 0.08 -11.45
C PHE A 53 -13.15 -1.42 -11.76
N VAL A 54 -14.30 -2.09 -11.57
CA VAL A 54 -14.46 -3.50 -11.93
C VAL A 54 -14.52 -3.65 -13.45
N LEU A 55 -15.38 -2.86 -14.10
CA LEU A 55 -15.57 -2.92 -15.55
C LEU A 55 -14.29 -2.61 -16.31
N ALA A 56 -13.54 -1.57 -15.93
CA ALA A 56 -12.26 -1.25 -16.58
C ALA A 56 -11.27 -2.43 -16.57
N ARG A 57 -11.26 -3.23 -15.48
CA ARG A 57 -10.40 -4.41 -15.40
C ARG A 57 -10.93 -5.57 -16.26
N LEU A 58 -12.25 -5.74 -16.34
CA LEU A 58 -12.88 -6.75 -17.20
C LEU A 58 -12.59 -6.43 -18.67
N GLU A 59 -12.85 -5.20 -19.11
CA GLU A 59 -12.59 -4.71 -20.47
C GLU A 59 -11.11 -4.86 -20.84
N ALA A 60 -10.19 -4.44 -19.96
CA ALA A 60 -8.74 -4.61 -20.16
C ALA A 60 -8.32 -6.09 -20.28
N SER A 61 -9.11 -7.01 -19.74
CA SER A 61 -8.88 -8.46 -19.83
C SER A 61 -9.68 -9.12 -20.96
N GLY A 62 -10.45 -8.35 -21.74
CA GLY A 62 -11.34 -8.87 -22.79
C GLY A 62 -12.54 -9.67 -22.25
N LEU A 63 -12.96 -9.40 -21.01
CA LEU A 63 -14.07 -10.08 -20.34
C LEU A 63 -15.29 -9.16 -20.27
N ALA A 64 -16.48 -9.78 -20.28
CA ALA A 64 -17.74 -9.11 -20.03
C ALA A 64 -18.22 -9.37 -18.59
N PRO A 65 -19.02 -8.46 -18.00
CA PRO A 65 -19.66 -8.73 -16.73
C PRO A 65 -20.59 -9.94 -16.77
N SER A 66 -20.64 -10.68 -15.67
CA SER A 66 -21.62 -11.75 -15.47
C SER A 66 -23.02 -11.15 -15.25
N PRO A 67 -24.10 -11.89 -15.58
CA PRO A 67 -25.45 -11.56 -15.10
C PRO A 67 -25.47 -11.38 -13.57
N GLU A 68 -26.41 -10.55 -13.11
CA GLU A 68 -26.68 -10.34 -11.69
C GLU A 68 -27.05 -11.67 -11.02
N ALA A 69 -26.58 -11.86 -9.79
CA ALA A 69 -26.86 -13.07 -9.04
C ALA A 69 -28.32 -13.10 -8.57
N ASP A 70 -28.91 -14.30 -8.53
CA ASP A 70 -30.22 -14.53 -7.90
C ASP A 70 -30.13 -14.39 -6.37
N ALA A 71 -31.26 -14.12 -5.73
CA ALA A 71 -31.39 -13.95 -4.28
C ALA A 71 -31.63 -15.26 -3.53
#